data_AF-A0A6C0LKS1-F1
#
_entry.id   AF-A0A6C0LKS1-F1
#
_cell.length_a   1.000
_cell.length_b   1.000
_cell.length_c   1.000
_cell.angle_alpha   90.00
_cell.angle_beta   90.00
_cell.angle_gamma   90.00
#
_symmetry.space_group_name_H-M   'P 1'
#
loop_
_entity.id
_entity.type
_entity.pdbx_description
1 polymer ?
#
loop_
_entity_poly.entity_id
_entity_poly.type
_entity_poly.pdbx_seq_one_letter_code
_entity_poly.pdbx_strand_id
1 'polypeptide(L)'
;MDDRQRLQLQNMIKSNNTTDFTESIRELKHSQHIRNDVDNLILLKAKYRDSPEELHNAAAQECYFLFTFYTDIYNKLRKDEISISILFKLIDALKSIEDGQYDQHEASFRVGTILKELYIDSALKKAEKLNKDDDKKEVETKEPVNINWKQFKATKIV
;
A
#
# COMPACT_ATOMS: atom_id res chain seq x y z
N MET A 1 13.55 -9.48 14.86
CA MET A 1 12.60 -10.59 15.06
C MET A 1 13.04 -11.32 16.31
N ASP A 2 12.14 -11.53 17.26
CA ASP A 2 12.45 -12.32 18.46
C ASP A 2 12.29 -13.83 18.20
N ASP A 3 12.79 -14.67 19.11
CA ASP A 3 12.78 -16.12 18.95
C ASP A 3 11.38 -16.73 18.88
N ARG A 4 10.38 -16.09 19.52
CA ARG A 4 8.98 -16.54 19.47
C ARG A 4 8.37 -16.26 18.10
N GLN A 5 8.63 -15.09 17.54
CA GLN A 5 8.20 -14.70 16.21
C GLN A 5 8.81 -15.62 15.14
N ARG A 6 10.10 -15.98 15.28
CA ARG A 6 10.76 -16.92 14.37
C ARG A 6 10.12 -18.31 14.42
N LEU A 7 9.82 -18.81 15.62
CA LEU A 7 9.18 -20.12 15.80
C LEU A 7 7.76 -20.14 15.23
N GLN A 8 6.99 -19.06 15.42
CA GLN A 8 5.67 -18.92 14.79
C GLN A 8 5.75 -18.86 13.27
N LEU A 9 6.73 -18.14 12.71
CA LEU A 9 6.94 -18.08 11.27
C LEU A 9 7.22 -19.47 10.69
N GLN A 10 8.07 -20.27 11.33
CA GLN A 10 8.33 -21.65 10.92
C GLN A 10 7.08 -22.53 10.94
N ASN A 11 6.22 -22.36 11.94
CA ASN A 11 4.95 -23.09 11.98
C ASN A 11 4.03 -22.69 10.82
N MET A 12 3.92 -21.38 10.54
CA MET A 12 3.10 -20.88 9.42
C MET A 12 3.58 -21.40 8.06
N ILE A 13 4.90 -21.46 7.84
CA ILE A 13 5.50 -22.00 6.60
C ILE A 13 5.13 -23.48 6.43
N LYS A 14 5.33 -24.28 7.49
CA LYS A 14 5.01 -25.72 7.48
C LYS A 14 3.52 -25.99 7.25
N SER A 15 2.64 -25.17 7.82
CA SER A 15 1.19 -25.33 7.67
C SER A 15 0.68 -24.98 6.26
N ASN A 16 1.39 -24.13 5.53
CA ASN A 16 0.92 -23.57 4.26
C ASN A 16 1.60 -24.17 3.02
N ASN A 17 2.49 -25.16 3.16
CA ASN A 17 3.23 -25.78 2.05
C ASN A 17 3.83 -24.76 1.07
N THR A 18 4.39 -23.66 1.59
CA THR A 18 4.96 -22.60 0.75
C THR A 18 6.31 -23.02 0.20
N THR A 19 6.48 -22.95 -1.12
CA THR A 19 7.78 -23.14 -1.78
C THR A 19 8.71 -21.96 -1.48
N ASP A 20 9.96 -22.26 -1.18
CA ASP A 20 11.02 -21.27 -0.97
C ASP A 20 11.78 -21.03 -2.29
N PHE A 21 11.83 -19.77 -2.73
CA PHE A 21 12.51 -19.29 -3.93
C PHE A 21 13.71 -18.39 -3.61
N THR A 22 14.21 -18.42 -2.37
CA THR A 22 15.33 -17.59 -1.91
C THR A 22 16.53 -17.68 -2.85
N GLU A 23 16.93 -18.88 -3.24
CA GLU A 23 18.08 -19.07 -4.14
C GLU A 23 17.82 -18.52 -5.54
N SER A 24 16.62 -18.73 -6.10
CA SER A 24 16.27 -18.16 -7.40
C SER A 24 16.31 -16.62 -7.38
N ILE A 25 15.87 -16.00 -6.28
CA ILE A 25 15.95 -14.54 -6.13
C ILE A 25 17.41 -14.09 -6.09
N ARG A 26 18.27 -14.79 -5.35
CA ARG A 26 19.72 -14.51 -5.25
C ARG A 26 20.47 -14.69 -6.56
N GLU A 27 20.04 -15.64 -7.39
CA GLU A 27 20.62 -15.88 -8.71
C GLU A 27 20.19 -14.81 -9.72
N LEU A 28 18.91 -14.46 -9.75
CA LEU A 28 18.35 -13.54 -10.74
C LEU A 28 18.77 -12.08 -10.51
N LYS A 29 18.81 -11.61 -9.26
CA LYS A 29 19.23 -10.23 -8.89
C LYS A 29 18.50 -9.11 -9.62
N HIS A 30 17.18 -9.21 -9.72
CA HIS A 30 16.36 -8.25 -10.47
C HIS A 30 16.10 -6.93 -9.73
N SER A 31 16.30 -6.85 -8.41
CA SER A 31 15.90 -5.69 -7.61
C SER A 31 16.48 -4.37 -8.12
N GLN A 32 17.74 -4.35 -8.55
CA GLN A 32 18.40 -3.13 -9.05
C GLN A 32 17.83 -2.71 -10.41
N HIS A 33 17.55 -3.64 -11.30
CA HIS A 33 16.93 -3.34 -12.60
C HIS A 33 15.52 -2.78 -12.41
N ILE A 34 14.73 -3.39 -11.53
CA ILE A 34 13.40 -2.90 -11.17
C ILE A 34 13.52 -1.47 -10.60
N ARG A 35 14.44 -1.24 -9.66
CA ARG A 35 14.65 0.08 -9.05
C ARG A 35 14.94 1.15 -10.08
N ASN A 36 15.92 0.90 -10.96
CA ASN A 36 16.32 1.85 -12.00
C ASN A 36 15.16 2.22 -12.92
N ASP A 37 14.38 1.23 -13.36
CA ASP A 37 13.23 1.45 -14.23
C ASP A 37 12.09 2.19 -13.50
N VAL A 38 11.85 1.91 -12.21
CA VAL A 38 10.89 2.67 -11.39
C VAL A 38 11.31 4.14 -11.28
N ASP A 39 12.58 4.40 -10.95
CA ASP A 39 13.13 5.75 -10.83
C ASP A 39 13.02 6.50 -12.16
N ASN A 40 13.42 5.87 -13.27
CA ASN A 40 13.30 6.43 -14.61
C ASN A 40 11.84 6.72 -14.99
N LEU A 41 10.91 5.81 -14.70
CA LEU A 41 9.50 6.01 -15.03
C LEU A 41 8.94 7.21 -14.27
N ILE A 42 9.33 7.41 -13.01
CA ILE A 42 8.94 8.59 -12.21
C ILE A 42 9.46 9.88 -12.86
N LEU A 43 10.73 9.89 -13.30
CA LEU A 43 11.33 11.05 -13.98
C LEU A 43 10.63 11.35 -15.32
N LEU A 44 10.35 10.32 -16.13
CA LEU A 44 9.66 10.45 -17.41
C LEU A 44 8.24 10.97 -17.22
N LYS A 45 7.52 10.49 -16.19
CA LYS A 45 6.19 11.02 -15.84
C LYS A 45 6.21 12.50 -15.47
N ALA A 46 7.25 12.94 -14.78
CA ALA A 46 7.42 14.36 -14.47
C ALA A 46 7.75 15.18 -15.74
N LYS A 47 8.58 14.65 -16.63
CA LYS A 47 9.00 15.29 -17.88
C LYS A 47 7.87 15.41 -18.91
N TYR A 48 7.06 14.38 -19.07
CA TYR A 48 6.00 14.27 -20.09
C TYR A 48 4.59 14.38 -19.50
N ARG A 49 4.42 15.17 -18.43
CA ARG A 49 3.14 15.31 -17.71
C ARG A 49 1.96 15.65 -18.63
N ASP A 50 2.18 16.52 -19.60
CA ASP A 50 1.13 17.03 -20.49
C ASP A 50 1.06 16.28 -21.84
N SER A 51 1.96 15.31 -22.06
CA SER A 51 2.09 14.56 -23.32
C SER A 51 2.02 13.04 -23.08
N PRO A 52 0.83 12.46 -22.83
CA PRO A 52 0.68 11.03 -22.50
C PRO A 52 1.18 10.06 -23.58
N GLU A 53 1.05 10.44 -24.86
CA GLU A 53 1.54 9.65 -26.01
C GLU A 53 3.07 9.60 -26.04
N GLU A 54 3.74 10.74 -25.83
CA GLU A 54 5.21 10.80 -25.75
C GLU A 54 5.73 10.02 -24.54
N LEU A 55 5.04 10.14 -23.40
CA LEU A 55 5.34 9.34 -22.21
C LEU A 55 5.26 7.85 -22.52
N HIS A 56 4.23 7.38 -23.22
CA HIS A 56 4.07 5.96 -23.52
C HIS A 56 5.24 5.41 -24.35
N ASN A 57 5.61 6.14 -25.41
CA ASN A 57 6.70 5.74 -26.31
C ASN A 57 8.06 5.75 -25.60
N ALA A 58 8.37 6.81 -24.84
CA ALA A 58 9.62 6.90 -24.10
C ALA A 58 9.69 5.87 -22.96
N ALA A 59 8.62 5.74 -22.17
CA ALA A 59 8.60 4.84 -21.02
C ALA A 59 8.73 3.35 -21.40
N ALA A 60 8.11 2.91 -22.49
CA ALA A 60 8.22 1.52 -22.93
C ALA A 60 9.67 1.16 -23.34
N GLN A 61 10.40 2.13 -23.90
CA GLN A 61 11.79 1.95 -24.33
C GLN A 61 12.79 2.11 -23.18
N GLU A 62 12.66 3.17 -22.38
CA GLU A 62 13.62 3.51 -21.31
C GLU A 62 13.40 2.69 -20.04
N CYS A 63 12.20 2.14 -19.83
CA CYS A 63 11.86 1.24 -18.72
C CYS A 63 11.58 -0.17 -19.24
N TYR A 64 12.46 -0.66 -20.14
CA TYR A 64 12.30 -1.92 -20.86
C TYR A 64 12.21 -3.14 -19.94
N PHE A 65 12.93 -3.14 -18.82
CA PHE A 65 12.98 -4.28 -17.91
C PHE A 65 11.64 -4.47 -17.21
N LEU A 66 11.07 -3.39 -16.67
CA LEU A 66 9.72 -3.38 -16.14
C LEU A 66 8.69 -3.70 -17.23
N PHE A 67 8.80 -3.07 -18.40
CA PHE A 67 7.86 -3.28 -19.49
C PHE A 67 7.79 -4.75 -19.94
N THR A 68 8.94 -5.43 -20.01
CA THR A 68 9.08 -6.79 -20.55
C THR A 68 8.83 -7.88 -19.52
N PHE A 69 9.41 -7.75 -18.33
CA PHE A 69 9.40 -8.82 -17.32
C PHE A 69 8.37 -8.59 -16.21
N TYR A 70 7.90 -7.36 -16.04
CA TYR A 70 7.01 -6.94 -14.96
C TYR A 70 5.91 -5.98 -15.45
N THR A 71 5.27 -6.30 -16.57
CA THR A 71 4.35 -5.42 -17.30
C THR A 71 3.19 -4.91 -16.44
N ASP A 72 2.72 -5.71 -15.48
CA ASP A 72 1.68 -5.30 -14.54
C ASP A 72 2.15 -4.19 -13.59
N ILE A 73 3.37 -4.30 -13.08
CA ILE A 73 3.99 -3.26 -12.23
C ILE A 73 4.20 -2.00 -13.07
N TYR A 74 4.73 -2.13 -14.29
CA TYR A 74 4.89 -1.03 -15.23
C TYR A 74 3.58 -0.27 -15.45
N ASN A 75 2.51 -1.00 -15.81
CA ASN A 75 1.21 -0.41 -16.10
C ASN A 75 0.60 0.29 -14.88
N LYS A 76 0.67 -0.35 -13.70
CA LYS A 76 0.16 0.23 -12.45
C LYS A 76 0.94 1.48 -12.04
N LEU A 77 2.26 1.48 -12.17
CA LEU A 77 3.10 2.64 -11.88
C LEU A 77 2.85 3.80 -12.84
N ARG A 78 2.73 3.51 -14.15
CA ARG A 78 2.42 4.51 -15.17
C ARG A 78 1.07 5.19 -14.91
N LYS A 79 0.05 4.43 -14.48
CA LYS A 79 -1.32 4.89 -14.22
C LYS A 79 -1.57 5.42 -12.80
N ASP A 80 -0.54 5.50 -11.95
CA ASP A 80 -0.67 5.89 -10.53
C ASP A 80 -1.57 4.96 -9.70
N GLU A 81 -1.67 3.69 -10.09
CA GLU A 81 -2.49 2.66 -9.42
C GLU A 81 -1.72 1.86 -8.35
N ILE A 82 -0.47 2.24 -8.06
CA ILE A 82 0.38 1.62 -7.04
C ILE A 82 1.05 2.68 -6.17
N SER A 83 1.15 2.41 -4.87
CA SER A 83 1.92 3.27 -3.97
C SER A 83 3.42 3.08 -4.22
N ILE A 84 4.06 4.14 -4.74
CA ILE A 84 5.51 4.20 -4.97
C ILE A 84 6.29 3.86 -3.69
N SER A 85 5.82 4.35 -2.54
CA SER A 85 6.46 4.08 -1.24
C SER A 85 6.44 2.60 -0.86
N ILE A 86 5.35 1.88 -1.16
CA ILE A 86 5.24 0.45 -0.91
C ILE A 86 6.09 -0.32 -1.91
N LEU A 87 6.10 0.11 -3.18
CA LEU A 87 6.90 -0.51 -4.24
C LEU A 87 8.39 -0.48 -3.89
N PHE A 88 8.93 0.65 -3.44
CA PHE A 88 10.34 0.72 -3.03
C PHE A 88 10.65 -0.18 -1.82
N LYS A 89 9.76 -0.28 -0.84
CA LYS A 89 9.93 -1.21 0.29
C LYS A 89 9.98 -2.67 -0.16
N LEU A 90 9.17 -3.04 -1.16
CA LEU A 90 9.22 -4.39 -1.76
C LEU A 90 10.54 -4.62 -2.50
N ILE A 91 11.02 -3.63 -3.25
CA ILE A 91 12.30 -3.70 -3.95
C ILE A 91 13.46 -3.83 -2.96
N ASP A 92 13.44 -3.11 -1.84
CA ASP A 92 14.44 -3.22 -0.78
C ASP A 92 14.43 -4.60 -0.12
N ALA A 93 13.25 -5.17 0.09
CA ALA A 93 13.12 -6.54 0.57
C ALA A 93 13.74 -7.54 -0.42
N LEU A 94 13.48 -7.40 -1.73
CA LEU A 94 14.14 -8.21 -2.76
C LEU A 94 15.65 -8.05 -2.72
N LYS A 95 16.17 -6.83 -2.66
CA LYS A 95 17.61 -6.56 -2.55
C LYS A 95 18.24 -7.23 -1.34
N SER A 96 17.55 -7.20 -0.19
CA SER A 96 18.04 -7.83 1.03
C SER A 96 18.12 -9.37 0.94
N ILE A 97 17.22 -10.00 0.17
CA ILE A 97 17.28 -11.44 -0.12
C ILE A 97 18.47 -11.71 -1.05
N GLU A 98 18.61 -10.91 -2.10
CA GLU A 98 19.70 -11.01 -3.10
C GLU A 98 21.09 -10.86 -2.48
N ASP A 99 21.22 -10.01 -1.45
CA ASP A 99 22.46 -9.79 -0.69
C ASP A 99 22.70 -10.86 0.39
N GLY A 100 21.79 -11.81 0.55
CA GLY A 100 21.88 -12.87 1.55
C GLY A 100 21.63 -12.41 2.99
N GLN A 101 21.07 -11.21 3.19
CA GLN A 101 20.75 -10.72 4.54
C GLN A 101 19.59 -11.49 5.16
N TYR A 102 18.58 -11.83 4.34
CA TYR A 102 17.38 -12.56 4.75
C TYR A 102 17.03 -13.64 3.72
N ASP A 103 16.23 -14.62 4.14
CA ASP A 103 15.51 -15.50 3.22
C ASP A 103 14.16 -14.87 2.80
N GLN A 104 13.47 -15.52 1.85
CA GLN A 104 12.18 -15.07 1.34
C GLN A 104 11.13 -14.92 2.44
N HIS A 105 11.10 -15.83 3.42
CA HIS A 105 10.07 -15.85 4.45
C HIS A 105 10.30 -14.77 5.49
N GLU A 106 11.55 -14.57 5.93
CA GLU A 106 11.96 -13.48 6.81
C GLU A 106 11.68 -12.12 6.15
N ALA A 107 12.01 -11.97 4.87
CA ALA A 107 11.73 -10.76 4.10
C ALA A 107 10.21 -10.53 3.96
N SER A 108 9.44 -11.57 3.65
CA SER A 108 7.97 -11.50 3.53
C SER A 108 7.30 -11.12 4.85
N PHE A 109 7.79 -11.65 5.98
CA PHE A 109 7.31 -11.26 7.31
C PHE A 109 7.53 -9.78 7.60
N ARG A 110 8.72 -9.26 7.26
CA ARG A 110 9.07 -7.84 7.45
C ARG A 110 8.18 -6.93 6.60
N VAL A 111 8.03 -7.27 5.32
CA VAL A 111 7.13 -6.53 4.41
C VAL A 111 5.70 -6.53 4.95
N GLY A 112 5.18 -7.69 5.36
CA GLY A 112 3.83 -7.81 5.93
C GLY A 112 3.66 -6.98 7.20
N THR A 113 4.68 -6.91 8.06
CA THR A 113 4.69 -6.07 9.26
C THR A 113 4.58 -4.60 8.89
N ILE A 114 5.37 -4.13 7.92
CA ILE A 114 5.32 -2.74 7.46
C ILE A 114 3.96 -2.39 6.83
N LEU A 115 3.37 -3.31 6.06
CA LEU A 115 2.04 -3.12 5.47
C LEU A 115 0.97 -3.02 6.56
N LYS A 116 1.07 -3.84 7.61
CA LYS A 116 0.16 -3.78 8.76
C LYS A 116 0.28 -2.46 9.50
N GLU A 117 1.50 -1.99 9.78
CA GLU A 117 1.75 -0.69 10.40
C GLU A 117 1.14 0.45 9.58
N LEU A 118 1.38 0.47 8.26
CA LEU A 118 0.82 1.47 7.36
C LEU A 118 -0.72 1.47 7.39
N TYR A 119 -1.33 0.29 7.45
CA TYR A 119 -2.79 0.17 7.55
C TYR A 119 -3.31 0.73 8.88
N ILE A 120 -2.69 0.37 10.01
CA ILE A 120 -3.06 0.88 11.34
C ILE A 120 -2.92 2.40 11.39
N ASP A 121 -1.79 2.94 10.92
CA ASP A 121 -1.54 4.38 10.90
C ASP A 121 -2.56 5.13 10.05
N SER A 122 -2.98 4.55 8.92
CA SER A 122 -4.02 5.13 8.06
C SER A 122 -5.40 5.15 8.74
N ALA A 123 -5.73 4.09 9.49
CA ALA A 123 -6.98 3.98 10.24
C ALA A 123 -7.01 4.97 11.41
N LEU A 124 -5.90 5.10 12.15
CA LEU A 124 -5.76 6.07 13.24
C LEU A 124 -5.90 7.51 12.72
N LYS A 125 -5.20 7.86 11.63
CA LYS A 125 -5.34 9.19 10.99
C LYS A 125 -6.77 9.48 10.51
N LYS A 126 -7.49 8.47 10.04
CA LYS A 126 -8.90 8.63 9.64
C LYS A 126 -9.80 8.86 10.84
N ALA A 127 -9.59 8.12 11.94
CA ALA A 127 -10.31 8.33 13.19
C ALA A 127 -10.04 9.73 13.79
N GLU A 128 -8.78 10.19 13.78
CA GLU A 128 -8.42 11.54 14.22
C GLU A 128 -9.09 12.64 13.38
N LYS A 129 -9.21 12.45 12.06
CA LYS A 129 -9.93 13.39 11.18
C LYS A 129 -11.43 13.41 11.48
N LEU A 130 -12.06 12.25 11.65
CA LEU A 130 -13.48 12.16 11.99
C LEU A 130 -13.77 12.82 13.35
N ASN A 131 -12.94 12.57 14.36
CA ASN A 131 -13.08 13.21 15.68
C ASN A 131 -12.94 14.73 15.61
N LYS A 132 -12.02 15.25 14.78
CA LYS A 132 -11.86 16.70 14.56
C LYS A 132 -13.05 17.34 13.82
N ASP A 133 -13.74 16.57 12.99
CA ASP A 133 -14.95 17.04 12.29
C ASP A 133 -16.19 16.98 13.20
N ASP A 134 -16.23 16.06 14.18
CA ASP A 134 -17.28 16.00 15.21
C ASP A 134 -17.12 17.09 16.29
N ASP A 135 -15.90 17.50 16.64
CA ASP A 135 -15.64 18.65 17.53
C ASP A 135 -16.13 20.00 16.95
N LYS A 136 -16.50 20.05 15.66
CA LYS A 136 -17.02 21.26 14.99
C LYS A 136 -18.53 21.28 14.81
N LYS A 137 -19.25 20.22 15.20
CA LYS A 137 -20.72 20.22 15.21
C LYS A 137 -21.19 20.42 16.63
N GLU A 138 -21.25 21.66 17.08
CA GLU A 138 -22.23 22.01 18.12
C GLU A 138 -23.60 21.61 17.57
N VAL A 139 -24.13 20.48 18.05
CA VAL A 139 -25.52 20.12 17.80
C VAL A 139 -26.33 21.21 18.50
N GLU A 140 -26.95 22.11 17.73
CA GLU A 140 -27.97 23.02 18.26
C GLU A 140 -29.04 22.16 18.94
N THR A 141 -28.95 22.08 20.27
CA THR A 141 -29.96 21.41 21.07
C THR A 141 -31.18 22.31 21.06
N LYS A 142 -32.16 21.97 20.21
CA LYS A 142 -33.46 22.65 20.25
C LYS A 142 -34.02 22.48 21.65
N GLU A 143 -34.46 23.58 22.26
CA GLU A 143 -35.07 23.55 23.58
C GLU A 143 -36.20 22.50 23.62
N PRO A 144 -36.27 21.70 24.70
CA PRO A 144 -37.29 20.67 24.80
C PRO A 144 -38.67 21.31 24.79
N VAL A 145 -39.42 21.09 23.71
CA VAL A 145 -40.80 21.56 23.61
C VAL A 145 -41.64 20.78 24.61
N ASN A 146 -42.16 21.47 25.63
CA ASN A 146 -43.00 20.86 26.66
C ASN A 146 -44.41 20.61 26.11
N ILE A 147 -44.58 19.51 25.37
CA ILE A 147 -45.86 19.07 24.81
C ILE A 147 -46.30 17.73 25.40
N ASN A 148 -47.61 17.60 25.62
CA ASN A 148 -48.18 16.33 26.05
C ASN A 148 -48.55 15.43 24.84
N TRP A 149 -48.76 14.14 25.11
CA TRP A 149 -49.03 13.13 24.08
C TRP A 149 -50.24 13.44 23.18
N LYS A 150 -51.27 14.14 23.67
CA LYS A 150 -52.43 14.52 22.85
C LYS A 150 -52.06 15.59 21.83
N GLN A 151 -51.24 16.57 22.22
CA GLN A 151 -50.78 17.64 21.33
C GLN A 151 -49.87 17.10 20.22
N PHE A 152 -48.91 16.23 20.57
CA PHE A 152 -48.03 15.60 19.57
C PHE A 152 -48.79 14.85 18.47
N LYS A 153 -49.86 14.14 18.86
CA LYS A 153 -50.65 13.33 17.92
C LYS A 153 -51.47 14.19 16.96
N ALA A 154 -51.92 15.38 17.38
CA ALA A 154 -52.64 16.32 16.54
C ALA A 154 -51.73 16.97 15.48
N THR A 155 -50.47 17.24 15.81
CA THR A 155 -49.51 17.86 14.87
C THR A 155 -49.07 16.92 13.74
N LYS A 156 -49.24 15.60 13.88
CA LYS A 156 -48.94 14.60 12.83
C LYS A 156 -50.03 14.43 11.78
N ILE A 157 -51.16 15.13 11.90
CA ILE A 157 -52.25 15.08 10.93
C ILE A 157 -52.24 16.40 10.13
N VAL A 158 -51.27 16.53 9.23
CA VAL A 158 -51.32 17.32 7.99
C VAL A 158 -50.42 16.63 6.97
#